data_AF-A0A7S1GC42-F1
#
_entry.id   AF-A0A7S1GC42-F1
#
_cell.length_a   1.000
_cell.length_b   1.000
_cell.length_c   1.000
_cell.angle_alpha   90.00
_cell.angle_beta   90.00
_cell.angle_gamma   90.00
#
_symmetry.space_group_name_H-M   'P 1'
#
loop_
_entity.id
_entity.type
_entity.pdbx_description
1 polymer ?
#
loop_
_entity_poly.entity_id
_entity_poly.type
_entity_poly.pdbx_seq_one_letter_code
_entity_poly.pdbx_strand_id
1 'polypeptide(L)'
;MEAILLSVFFAVVMGYTLHVLGVGAARTGADSYQALSRALLGDTWCTVTKVCMFFYSFGALVGYLDVVVDQVTPVLKHWVEPDFLLLNRYWLLLVALPVLVPLCLVPRIEYLGFTSTLAVLSIVYLEASVLYEYGGNMVTAAAWRDAPWFKLDVGLFEALPILCFALQCHLVFVTVSRGVLDLRGGSPAIMK
;
A
#
# COMPACT_ATOMS: atom_id res chain seq x y z
N MET A 1 3.84 -21.18 -8.74
CA MET A 1 3.45 -20.56 -10.03
C MET A 1 2.05 -19.95 -9.98
N GLU A 2 1.09 -20.53 -9.27
CA GLU A 2 -0.27 -19.94 -9.12
C GLU A 2 -0.27 -18.52 -8.57
N ALA A 3 0.51 -18.25 -7.52
CA ALA A 3 0.67 -16.90 -6.98
C ALA A 3 1.21 -15.90 -8.02
N ILE A 4 2.02 -16.35 -8.97
CA ILE A 4 2.55 -15.53 -10.08
C ILE A 4 1.43 -15.27 -11.10
N LEU A 5 0.63 -16.28 -11.44
CA LEU A 5 -0.51 -16.09 -12.34
C LEU A 5 -1.54 -15.13 -11.75
N LEU A 6 -1.82 -15.26 -10.44
CA LEU A 6 -2.70 -14.37 -9.71
C LEU A 6 -2.15 -12.95 -9.64
N SER A 7 -0.86 -12.78 -9.30
CA SER A 7 -0.26 -11.46 -9.25
C SER A 7 -0.26 -10.78 -10.63
N VAL A 8 0.04 -11.52 -11.70
CA VAL A 8 -0.06 -11.03 -13.08
C VAL A 8 -1.50 -10.66 -13.43
N PHE A 9 -2.48 -11.50 -13.09
CA PHE A 9 -3.90 -11.21 -13.31
C PHE A 9 -4.33 -9.91 -12.60
N PHE A 10 -4.03 -9.77 -11.31
CA PHE A 10 -4.35 -8.56 -10.54
C PHE A 10 -3.59 -7.33 -11.07
N ALA A 11 -2.34 -7.49 -11.51
CA ALA A 11 -1.57 -6.42 -12.12
C ALA A 11 -2.21 -5.92 -13.43
N VAL A 12 -2.71 -6.82 -14.28
CA VAL A 12 -3.43 -6.46 -15.51
C VAL A 12 -4.74 -5.73 -15.19
N VAL A 13 -5.53 -6.25 -14.24
CA VAL A 13 -6.78 -5.61 -13.80
C VAL A 13 -6.50 -4.22 -13.21
N MET A 14 -5.46 -4.08 -12.39
CA MET A 14 -5.06 -2.79 -11.83
C MET A 14 -4.59 -1.84 -12.93
N GLY A 15 -3.75 -2.29 -13.86
CA GLY A 15 -3.29 -1.49 -15.00
C GLY A 15 -4.44 -0.97 -15.86
N TYR A 16 -5.43 -1.82 -16.16
CA TYR A 16 -6.65 -1.40 -16.86
C TYR A 16 -7.45 -0.38 -16.04
N THR A 17 -7.58 -0.60 -14.74
CA THR A 17 -8.26 0.32 -13.82
C THR A 17 -7.60 1.70 -13.82
N LEU A 18 -6.26 1.76 -13.73
CA LEU A 18 -5.50 3.01 -13.80
C LEU A 18 -5.71 3.74 -15.13
N HIS A 19 -5.76 3.00 -16.25
CA HIS A 19 -6.03 3.59 -17.56
C HIS A 19 -7.42 4.25 -17.61
N VAL A 20 -8.46 3.54 -17.16
CA VAL A 20 -9.83 4.07 -17.12
C VAL A 20 -9.92 5.30 -16.20
N LEU A 21 -9.31 5.24 -15.01
CA LEU A 21 -9.29 6.36 -14.07
C LEU A 21 -8.52 7.56 -14.62
N GLY A 22 -7.41 7.33 -15.32
CA GLY A 22 -6.61 8.40 -15.94
C GLY A 22 -7.39 9.12 -17.03
N VAL A 23 -8.06 8.38 -17.92
CA VAL A 23 -8.92 8.96 -18.95
C VAL A 23 -10.12 9.68 -18.32
N GLY A 24 -10.73 9.10 -17.29
CA GLY A 24 -11.82 9.72 -16.55
C GLY A 24 -11.39 11.05 -15.92
N ALA A 25 -10.29 11.06 -15.17
CA ALA A 25 -9.75 12.23 -14.51
C ALA A 25 -9.39 13.34 -15.51
N ALA A 26 -8.80 12.98 -16.65
CA ALA A 26 -8.47 13.93 -17.71
C ALA A 26 -9.71 14.60 -18.32
N ARG A 27 -10.81 13.85 -18.51
CA ARG A 27 -12.06 14.38 -19.08
C ARG A 27 -12.89 15.19 -18.10
N THR A 28 -12.90 14.82 -16.82
CA THR A 28 -13.72 15.50 -15.81
C THR A 28 -12.97 16.61 -15.08
N GLY A 29 -11.63 16.65 -15.21
CA GLY A 29 -10.79 17.55 -14.42
C GLY A 29 -10.89 17.29 -12.92
N ALA A 30 -11.15 16.04 -12.52
CA ALA A 30 -11.36 15.71 -11.11
C ALA A 30 -10.03 15.56 -10.36
N ASP A 31 -9.93 16.19 -9.19
CA ASP A 31 -8.69 16.23 -8.41
C ASP A 31 -8.58 15.10 -7.37
N SER A 32 -9.62 14.28 -7.22
CA SER A 32 -9.62 13.14 -6.28
C SER A 32 -10.47 11.99 -6.79
N TYR A 33 -10.22 10.78 -6.29
CA TYR A 33 -11.01 9.60 -6.63
C TYR A 33 -12.51 9.78 -6.31
N GLN A 34 -12.84 10.47 -5.21
CA GLN A 34 -14.23 10.78 -4.82
C GLN A 34 -14.87 11.79 -5.78
N ALA A 35 -14.14 12.83 -6.17
CA ALA A 35 -14.63 13.81 -7.15
C ALA A 35 -14.82 13.16 -8.54
N LEU A 36 -13.93 12.24 -8.91
CA LEU A 36 -14.03 11.48 -10.15
C LEU A 36 -15.26 10.56 -10.13
N SER A 37 -15.49 9.84 -9.03
CA SER A 37 -16.69 9.01 -8.87
C SER A 37 -17.97 9.84 -8.95
N ARG A 38 -17.99 11.04 -8.36
CA ARG A 38 -19.11 11.98 -8.47
C ARG A 38 -19.36 12.41 -9.90
N ALA A 39 -18.30 12.78 -10.63
CA ALA A 39 -18.40 13.29 -11.99
C ALA A 39 -18.86 12.22 -12.99
N LEU A 40 -18.46 10.96 -12.79
CA LEU A 40 -18.80 9.86 -13.70
C LEU A 40 -20.11 9.13 -13.35
N LEU A 41 -20.40 8.96 -12.06
CA LEU A 41 -21.49 8.09 -11.58
C LEU A 41 -22.57 8.86 -10.82
N GLY A 42 -22.33 10.12 -10.45
CA GLY A 42 -23.25 10.95 -9.68
C GLY A 42 -23.03 10.93 -8.16
N ASP A 43 -23.87 11.65 -7.43
CA ASP A 43 -23.66 11.94 -5.99
C ASP A 43 -23.82 10.72 -5.07
N THR A 44 -24.70 9.78 -5.43
CA THR A 44 -24.91 8.55 -4.66
C THR A 44 -23.63 7.73 -4.58
N TRP A 45 -22.96 7.54 -5.71
CA TRP A 45 -21.70 6.79 -5.80
C TRP A 45 -20.52 7.51 -5.15
N CYS A 46 -20.54 8.85 -5.12
CA CYS A 46 -19.59 9.63 -4.35
C CYS A 46 -19.67 9.31 -2.85
N THR A 47 -20.89 9.19 -2.31
CA THR A 47 -21.12 8.88 -0.90
C THR A 47 -20.70 7.44 -0.58
N VAL A 48 -21.05 6.47 -1.43
CA VAL A 48 -20.61 5.07 -1.27
C VAL A 48 -19.07 5.00 -1.27
N THR A 49 -18.43 5.65 -2.24
CA THR A 49 -16.97 5.69 -2.36
C THR A 49 -16.30 6.27 -1.12
N LYS A 50 -16.85 7.37 -0.56
CA LYS A 50 -16.36 7.97 0.69
C LYS A 50 -16.41 7.00 1.85
N VAL A 51 -17.53 6.30 2.01
CA VAL A 51 -17.71 5.31 3.10
C VAL A 51 -16.74 4.13 2.92
N CYS A 52 -16.61 3.60 1.70
CA CYS A 52 -15.64 2.54 1.40
C CYS A 52 -14.20 2.97 1.68
N MET A 53 -13.81 4.18 1.25
CA MET A 53 -12.48 4.73 1.51
C MET A 53 -12.22 4.93 3.02
N PHE A 54 -13.24 5.30 3.79
CA PHE A 54 -13.11 5.43 5.24
C PHE A 54 -12.77 4.08 5.90
N PHE A 55 -13.55 3.04 5.62
CA PHE A 55 -13.29 1.70 6.16
C PHE A 55 -11.95 1.13 5.68
N TYR A 56 -11.63 1.35 4.40
CA TYR A 56 -10.34 0.97 3.84
C TYR A 56 -9.17 1.63 4.59
N SER A 57 -9.21 2.96 4.75
CA SER A 57 -8.15 3.70 5.43
C SER A 57 -8.03 3.28 6.90
N PHE A 58 -9.15 3.02 7.58
CA PHE A 58 -9.14 2.50 8.95
C PHE A 58 -8.44 1.14 9.02
N GLY A 59 -8.82 0.20 8.14
CA GLY A 59 -8.19 -1.12 8.07
C GLY A 59 -6.69 -1.04 7.73
N ALA A 60 -6.31 -0.18 6.80
CA ALA A 60 -4.91 0.05 6.43
C ALA A 60 -4.09 0.56 7.61
N LEU A 61 -4.60 1.51 8.39
CA LEU A 61 -3.92 2.03 9.58
C LEU A 61 -3.71 0.93 10.64
N VAL A 62 -4.72 0.10 10.89
CA VAL A 62 -4.60 -1.03 11.83
C VAL A 62 -3.57 -2.05 11.33
N GLY A 63 -3.59 -2.38 10.03
CA GLY A 63 -2.62 -3.29 9.44
C GLY A 63 -1.18 -2.77 9.53
N TYR A 64 -0.97 -1.47 9.25
CA TYR A 64 0.36 -0.87 9.37
C TYR A 64 0.87 -0.82 10.82
N LEU A 65 -0.01 -0.57 11.79
CA LEU A 65 0.34 -0.67 13.21
C LEU A 65 0.80 -2.08 13.58
N ASP A 66 0.14 -3.11 13.05
CA ASP A 66 0.52 -4.49 13.30
C ASP A 66 1.91 -4.81 12.72
N VAL A 67 2.13 -4.43 11.46
CA VAL A 67 3.42 -4.61 10.79
C VAL A 67 4.54 -3.93 11.59
N VAL A 68 4.34 -2.72 12.12
CA VAL A 68 5.34 -2.03 12.94
C VAL A 68 5.70 -2.85 14.18
N VAL A 69 4.71 -3.42 14.87
CA VAL A 69 4.98 -4.25 16.06
C VAL A 69 5.76 -5.50 15.67
N ASP A 70 5.36 -6.16 14.59
CA ASP A 70 6.02 -7.38 14.11
C ASP A 70 7.47 -7.13 13.69
N GLN A 71 7.78 -5.96 13.12
CA GLN A 71 9.16 -5.58 12.78
C GLN A 71 9.99 -5.17 14.00
N VAL A 72 9.40 -4.44 14.96
CA VAL A 72 10.14 -3.89 16.11
C VAL A 72 10.38 -4.94 17.21
N THR A 73 9.47 -5.89 17.39
CA THR A 73 9.58 -6.97 18.39
C THR A 73 10.87 -7.80 18.29
N PRO A 74 11.26 -8.37 17.12
CA PRO A 74 12.48 -9.15 17.00
C PRO A 74 13.75 -8.30 17.20
N VAL A 75 13.71 -7.03 16.80
CA VAL A 75 14.81 -6.09 17.06
C VAL A 75 14.94 -5.88 18.56
N LEU A 76 13.87 -5.55 19.28
CA LEU A 76 13.90 -5.37 20.74
C LEU A 76 14.40 -6.62 21.48
N LYS A 77 13.98 -7.82 21.06
CA LYS A 77 14.45 -9.10 21.64
C LYS A 77 15.96 -9.31 21.53
N HIS A 78 16.60 -8.72 20.52
CA HIS A 78 18.05 -8.82 20.36
C HIS A 78 18.81 -7.87 21.30
N TRP A 79 18.19 -6.77 21.71
CA TRP A 79 18.84 -5.70 22.49
C TRP A 79 18.43 -5.66 23.97
N VAL A 80 17.30 -6.28 24.35
CA VAL A 80 16.69 -6.15 25.68
C VAL A 80 16.40 -7.54 26.27
N GLU A 81 16.51 -7.67 27.60
CA GLU A 81 16.24 -8.91 28.34
C GLU A 81 14.80 -9.42 28.15
N PRO A 82 14.56 -10.75 28.24
CA PRO A 82 13.29 -11.38 27.87
C PRO A 82 12.04 -10.93 28.67
N ASP A 83 12.22 -10.41 29.89
CA ASP A 83 11.12 -10.06 30.80
C ASP A 83 10.71 -8.58 30.73
N PHE A 84 11.17 -7.85 29.71
CA PHE A 84 10.87 -6.43 29.59
C PHE A 84 9.42 -6.19 29.13
N LEU A 85 8.71 -5.26 29.79
CA LEU A 85 7.31 -4.91 29.49
C LEU A 85 7.08 -4.49 28.02
N LEU A 86 8.12 -4.00 27.33
CA LEU A 86 8.09 -3.61 25.91
C LEU A 86 8.04 -4.79 24.92
N LEU A 87 8.21 -6.03 25.38
CA LEU A 87 7.99 -7.22 24.54
C LEU A 87 6.50 -7.53 24.33
N ASN A 88 5.62 -6.90 25.11
CA ASN A 88 4.19 -7.05 24.96
C ASN A 88 3.66 -6.14 23.84
N ARG A 89 3.06 -6.75 22.81
CA ARG A 89 2.48 -6.10 21.63
C ARG A 89 1.58 -4.90 21.97
N TYR A 90 0.77 -4.99 23.02
CA TYR A 90 -0.12 -3.90 23.41
C TYR A 90 0.63 -2.68 23.96
N TRP A 91 1.69 -2.90 24.74
CA TRP A 91 2.53 -1.82 25.25
C TRP A 91 3.32 -1.15 24.15
N LEU A 92 3.82 -1.93 23.18
CA LEU A 92 4.54 -1.39 22.04
C LEU A 92 3.66 -0.49 21.16
N LEU A 93 2.41 -0.90 20.92
CA LEU A 93 1.41 -0.06 20.24
C LEU A 93 1.10 1.22 21.02
N LEU A 94 0.96 1.12 22.35
CA LEU A 94 0.67 2.26 23.22
C LEU A 94 1.81 3.28 23.22
N VAL A 95 3.06 2.82 23.17
CA VAL A 95 4.26 3.68 23.05
C VAL A 95 4.41 4.26 21.64
N ALA A 96 3.97 3.56 20.59
CA ALA A 96 4.03 4.06 19.21
C ALA A 96 2.99 5.17 18.92
N LEU A 97 1.80 5.09 19.53
CA LEU A 97 0.72 6.08 19.38
C LEU A 97 1.15 7.55 19.59
N PRO A 98 1.83 7.94 20.69
CA PRO A 98 2.24 9.32 20.91
C PRO A 98 3.28 9.83 19.90
N VAL A 99 3.95 8.96 19.16
CA VAL A 99 4.84 9.33 18.05
C VAL A 99 4.04 9.48 16.75
N LEU A 100 3.10 8.56 16.49
CA LEU A 100 2.29 8.55 15.27
C LEU A 100 1.25 9.68 15.22
N VAL A 101 0.56 9.94 16.34
CA VAL A 101 -0.49 10.97 16.44
C VAL A 101 -0.02 12.37 16.04
N PRO A 102 1.10 12.92 16.57
CA PRO A 102 1.55 14.24 16.15
C PRO A 102 2.00 14.27 14.68
N LEU A 103 2.52 13.14 14.16
CA LEU A 103 2.91 13.02 12.77
C LEU A 103 1.70 13.03 11.82
N CYS A 104 0.57 12.42 12.23
CA CYS A 104 -0.71 12.50 11.52
C CYS A 104 -1.37 13.90 11.59
N LEU A 105 -1.00 14.72 12.57
CA LEU A 105 -1.55 16.07 12.78
C LEU A 105 -0.73 17.18 12.11
N VAL A 106 0.33 16.83 11.35
CA VAL A 106 1.14 17.82 10.64
C VAL A 106 0.28 18.56 9.60
N PRO A 107 0.09 19.89 9.71
CA PRO A 107 -0.86 20.64 8.88
C PRO A 107 -0.46 20.72 7.40
N ARG A 108 0.81 20.46 7.06
CA ARG A 108 1.31 20.53 5.69
C ARG A 108 1.94 19.20 5.30
N ILE A 109 1.30 18.52 4.36
CA ILE A 109 1.77 17.26 3.74
C ILE A 109 3.14 17.44 3.07
N GLU A 110 3.50 18.67 2.68
CA GLU A 110 4.81 18.99 2.09
C GLU A 110 6.00 18.63 2.99
N TYR A 111 5.87 18.75 4.33
CA TYR A 111 6.94 18.36 5.25
C TYR A 111 7.14 16.84 5.36
N LEU A 112 6.14 16.04 4.96
CA LEU A 112 6.26 14.59 4.88
C LEU A 112 7.00 14.13 3.63
N GLY A 113 7.27 15.01 2.66
CA GLY A 113 7.97 14.65 1.43
C GLY A 113 9.35 14.00 1.69
N PHE A 114 10.13 14.57 2.62
CA PHE A 114 11.44 14.00 3.00
C PHE A 114 11.31 12.66 3.73
N THR A 115 10.31 12.52 4.61
CA THR A 115 10.04 11.25 5.29
C THR A 115 9.57 10.18 4.29
N SER A 116 8.79 10.57 3.28
CA SER A 116 8.32 9.67 2.22
C SER A 116 9.46 9.18 1.34
N THR A 117 10.41 10.03 0.96
CA THR A 117 11.58 9.60 0.17
C THR A 117 12.48 8.67 0.99
N LEU A 118 12.69 8.97 2.27
CA LEU A 118 13.40 8.08 3.19
C LEU A 118 12.70 6.72 3.33
N ALA A 119 11.36 6.73 3.44
CA ALA A 119 10.57 5.50 3.51
C ALA A 119 10.74 4.64 2.25
N VAL A 120 10.67 5.24 1.06
CA VAL A 120 10.94 4.52 -0.20
C VAL A 120 12.34 3.93 -0.22
N LEU A 121 13.37 4.69 0.20
CA LEU A 121 14.74 4.18 0.28
C LEU A 121 14.87 3.02 1.27
N SER A 122 14.17 3.07 2.40
CA SER A 122 14.18 1.99 3.39
C SER A 122 13.55 0.69 2.86
N ILE A 123 12.48 0.79 2.08
CA ILE A 123 11.84 -0.35 1.43
C ILE A 123 12.78 -0.96 0.38
N VAL A 124 13.40 -0.13 -0.47
CA VAL A 124 14.38 -0.59 -1.47
C VAL A 124 15.58 -1.27 -0.80
N TYR A 125 16.04 -0.74 0.33
CA TYR A 125 17.09 -1.37 1.12
C TYR A 125 16.66 -2.73 1.66
N LEU A 126 15.46 -2.84 2.26
CA LEU A 126 14.93 -4.12 2.74
C LEU A 126 14.80 -5.16 1.61
N GLU A 127 14.30 -4.76 0.44
CA GLU A 127 14.24 -5.65 -0.73
C GLU A 127 15.63 -6.13 -1.13
N ALA A 128 16.62 -5.24 -1.19
CA ALA A 128 18.00 -5.60 -1.50
C ALA A 128 18.62 -6.54 -0.46
N SER A 129 18.36 -6.30 0.83
CA SER A 129 18.82 -7.18 1.93
C SER A 129 18.22 -8.58 1.82
N VAL A 130 16.93 -8.69 1.51
CA VAL A 130 16.26 -9.98 1.27
C VAL A 130 16.90 -10.68 0.06
N LEU A 131 17.09 -9.97 -1.05
CA LEU A 131 17.72 -10.55 -2.25
C LEU A 131 19.16 -11.01 -2.00
N TYR A 132 19.93 -10.28 -1.18
CA TYR A 132 21.28 -10.66 -0.81
C TYR A 132 21.31 -11.94 0.03
N GLU A 133 20.46 -12.02 1.05
CA GLU A 133 20.34 -13.21 1.91
C GLU A 133 19.90 -14.44 1.10
N TYR A 134 18.89 -14.28 0.23
CA TYR A 134 18.43 -15.34 -0.67
C TYR A 134 19.46 -15.72 -1.74
N GLY A 135 20.28 -14.77 -2.22
CA GLY A 135 21.32 -15.01 -3.21
C GLY A 135 22.55 -15.72 -2.62
N GLY A 136 22.91 -15.41 -1.38
CA GLY A 136 24.02 -16.05 -0.66
C GLY A 136 23.66 -17.45 -0.13
N ASN A 137 22.42 -17.64 0.31
CA ASN A 137 21.87 -18.92 0.71
C ASN A 137 21.11 -19.54 -0.45
N MET A 138 21.82 -20.10 -1.45
CA MET A 138 21.24 -21.07 -2.40
C MET A 138 20.84 -22.35 -1.65
N VAL A 139 19.87 -22.23 -0.74
CA VAL A 139 19.22 -23.28 0.01
C VAL A 139 18.46 -24.11 -1.01
N THR A 140 19.11 -25.20 -1.39
CA THR A 140 18.51 -26.41 -1.97
C THR A 140 17.44 -26.12 -3.01
N ALA A 141 17.88 -26.02 -4.27
CA ALA A 141 17.07 -26.00 -5.49
C ALA A 141 16.04 -27.16 -5.61
N ALA A 142 15.94 -28.05 -4.62
CA ALA A 142 14.99 -29.15 -4.53
C ALA A 142 13.56 -28.71 -4.16
N ALA A 143 13.36 -27.65 -3.37
CA ALA A 143 12.03 -27.31 -2.85
C ALA A 143 11.05 -26.73 -3.91
N TRP A 144 11.57 -26.10 -4.97
CA TRP A 144 10.75 -25.52 -6.03
C TRP A 144 10.30 -26.53 -7.09
N ARG A 145 10.96 -27.68 -7.15
CA ARG A 145 10.82 -28.64 -8.26
C ARG A 145 9.57 -29.52 -8.13
N ASP A 146 9.12 -29.74 -6.90
CA ASP A 146 7.95 -30.58 -6.58
C ASP A 146 6.71 -29.76 -6.18
N ALA A 147 6.72 -28.45 -6.41
CA ALA A 147 5.55 -27.62 -6.17
C ALA A 147 4.44 -28.00 -7.16
N PRO A 148 3.27 -28.46 -6.68
CA PRO A 148 2.16 -28.84 -7.54
C PRO A 148 1.66 -27.62 -8.32
N TRP A 149 1.28 -27.86 -9.57
CA TRP A 149 0.96 -26.82 -10.54
C TRP A 149 -0.41 -26.19 -10.33
N PHE A 150 -1.31 -26.90 -9.64
CA PHE A 150 -2.69 -26.48 -9.39
C PHE A 150 -3.20 -27.08 -8.06
N LYS A 151 -3.21 -26.28 -6.99
CA LYS A 151 -3.87 -26.58 -5.71
C LYS A 151 -4.75 -25.41 -5.31
N LEU A 152 -6.02 -25.51 -5.70
CA LEU A 152 -7.05 -24.57 -5.29
C LEU A 152 -7.41 -24.86 -3.82
N ASP A 153 -6.59 -24.33 -2.92
CA ASP A 153 -6.69 -24.52 -1.47
C ASP A 153 -7.23 -23.25 -0.79
N VAL A 154 -7.70 -23.39 0.46
CA VAL A 154 -8.16 -22.26 1.27
C VAL A 154 -7.09 -21.18 1.47
N GLY A 155 -5.81 -21.55 1.39
CA GLY A 155 -4.69 -20.59 1.42
C GLY A 155 -4.71 -19.58 0.28
N LEU A 156 -5.37 -19.88 -0.85
CA LEU A 156 -5.58 -18.91 -1.93
C LEU A 156 -6.49 -17.76 -1.49
N PHE A 157 -7.56 -18.08 -0.75
CA PHE A 157 -8.49 -17.08 -0.24
C PHE A 157 -7.87 -16.21 0.85
N GLU A 158 -6.85 -16.71 1.55
CA GLU A 158 -6.07 -15.96 2.53
C GLU A 158 -5.04 -15.02 1.88
N ALA A 159 -4.38 -15.45 0.80
CA ALA A 159 -3.42 -14.63 0.05
C ALA A 159 -4.09 -13.53 -0.80
N LEU A 160 -5.32 -13.77 -1.24
CA LEU A 160 -6.11 -12.84 -2.06
C LEU A 160 -6.20 -11.41 -1.48
N PRO A 161 -6.67 -11.19 -0.24
CA PRO A 161 -6.75 -9.85 0.33
C PRO A 161 -5.39 -9.19 0.48
N ILE A 162 -4.34 -9.96 0.77
CA ILE A 162 -2.96 -9.47 0.90
C ILE A 162 -2.46 -8.95 -0.46
N LEU A 163 -2.67 -9.72 -1.53
CA LEU A 163 -2.31 -9.33 -2.90
C LEU A 163 -3.09 -8.09 -3.37
N CYS A 164 -4.40 -8.06 -3.11
CA CYS A 164 -5.25 -6.90 -3.43
C CYS A 164 -4.79 -5.64 -2.71
N PHE A 165 -4.43 -5.74 -1.43
CA PHE A 165 -3.92 -4.63 -0.64
C PHE A 165 -2.55 -4.15 -1.16
N ALA A 166 -1.65 -5.08 -1.48
CA ALA A 166 -0.31 -4.77 -1.98
C ALA A 166 -0.33 -4.09 -3.36
N LEU A 167 -1.24 -4.47 -4.25
CA LEU A 167 -1.38 -3.90 -5.60
C LEU A 167 -2.27 -2.66 -5.64
N GLN A 168 -2.77 -2.20 -4.49
CA GLN A 168 -3.66 -1.05 -4.41
C GLN A 168 -2.90 0.27 -4.62
N CYS A 169 -3.10 0.91 -5.77
CA CYS A 169 -2.58 2.26 -6.02
C CYS A 169 -3.61 3.24 -6.61
N HIS A 170 -4.78 2.74 -7.02
CA HIS A 170 -5.77 3.50 -7.79
C HIS A 170 -6.37 4.71 -7.05
N LEU A 171 -6.45 4.66 -5.71
CA LEU A 171 -7.00 5.74 -4.90
C LEU A 171 -6.13 7.01 -4.92
N VAL A 172 -4.80 6.83 -5.03
CA VAL A 172 -3.80 7.90 -5.03
C VAL A 172 -3.40 8.30 -6.45
N PHE A 173 -3.66 7.43 -7.44
CA PHE A 173 -3.31 7.69 -8.82
C PHE A 173 -3.94 8.98 -9.38
N VAL A 174 -5.21 9.23 -9.11
CA VAL A 174 -5.93 10.41 -9.62
C VAL A 174 -5.29 11.71 -9.11
N THR A 175 -5.01 11.80 -7.81
CA THR A 175 -4.40 12.99 -7.20
C THR A 175 -2.98 13.22 -7.74
N VAL A 176 -2.18 12.16 -7.88
CA VAL A 176 -0.81 12.24 -8.41
C VAL A 176 -0.81 12.64 -9.89
N SER A 177 -1.67 12.02 -10.71
CA SER A 177 -1.78 12.36 -12.13
C SER A 177 -2.15 13.84 -12.33
N ARG A 178 -3.01 14.36 -11.44
CA ARG A 178 -3.41 15.77 -11.44
C ARG A 178 -2.28 16.70 -11.05
N GLY A 179 -1.58 16.39 -9.96
CA GLY A 179 -0.41 17.18 -9.54
C GLY A 179 0.68 17.24 -10.61
N VAL A 180 0.91 16.13 -11.33
CA VAL A 180 1.85 16.11 -12.47
C VAL A 180 1.37 16.99 -13.63
N LEU A 181 0.07 17.01 -13.93
CA LEU A 181 -0.50 17.87 -14.96
C LEU A 181 -0.40 19.35 -14.60
N ASP A 182 -0.64 19.70 -13.34
CA ASP A 182 -0.52 21.07 -12.84
C ASP A 182 0.94 21.58 -12.94
N LEU A 183 1.93 20.72 -12.61
CA LEU A 183 3.35 21.03 -12.79
C LEU A 183 3.76 21.23 -14.26
N ARG A 184 3.07 20.55 -15.19
CA ARG A 184 3.30 20.69 -16.63
C ARG A 184 2.57 21.90 -17.23
N GLY A 185 1.89 22.72 -16.43
CA GLY A 185 1.11 23.87 -16.90
C GLY A 185 -0.15 23.47 -17.68
N GLY A 186 -0.57 22.21 -17.61
CA GLY A 186 -1.72 21.66 -18.32
C GLY A 186 -3.01 21.92 -17.57
N SER A 187 -3.53 23.14 -17.64
CA SER A 187 -4.92 23.41 -17.24
C SER A 187 -5.88 22.61 -18.16
N PRO A 188 -6.92 21.94 -17.63
CA PRO A 188 -7.82 21.09 -18.41
C PRO A 188 -8.71 21.86 -19.41
N ALA A 189 -8.49 23.16 -19.59
CA ALA A 189 -9.15 23.97 -20.61
C ALA A 189 -8.68 23.67 -22.06
N ILE A 190 -7.65 22.83 -22.27
CA ILE A 190 -7.08 22.54 -23.62
C ILE A 190 -7.53 21.17 -24.18
N MET A 191 -8.65 20.62 -23.71
CA MET A 191 -9.40 19.57 -24.44
C MET A 191 -10.88 19.95 -24.47
N LYS A 192 -11.17 21.06 -25.14
CA LYS A 192 -12.48 21.28 -25.78
C LYS A 192 -12.39 20.84 -27.23
#